data_AF-A0A9D9Y6I5-F1
#
_entry.id   AF-A0A9D9Y6I5-F1
#
_cell.length_a   1.000
_cell.length_b   1.000
_cell.length_c   1.000
_cell.angle_alpha   90.00
_cell.angle_beta   90.00
_cell.angle_gamma   90.00
#
_symmetry.space_group_name_H-M   'P 1'
#
loop_
_entity.id
_entity.type
_entity.pdbx_description
1 polymer ?
#
loop_
_entity_poly.entity_id
_entity_poly.type
_entity_poly.pdbx_seq_one_letter_code
_entity_poly.pdbx_strand_id
1 'polypeptide(L)'
;MKKQTQNIIAILGIIVFGFLAFTYTEDRSDVGGRVMAPVDLVLGVGDSGEALGLTVTFNALVNDYRCPVDVQCIEAGAINTNITLKDSEGEVTANYSSDGVPYSFNGYEISIVGVSPDVYSEKFIDPTSYVVTFNIKSAATGVVDNPDYSGAAGGTVPTGENPCSAVGGTWDEMNSECLGVDANMCQEIGGFFNECASACRNDKNAEVCTMQCVQVCEFK
;
A
#
# COMPACT_ATOMS: atom_id res chain seq x y z
N MET A 1 -58.97 22.72 68.08
CA MET A 1 -58.03 22.02 68.98
C MET A 1 -56.60 22.37 68.54
N LYS A 2 -55.85 22.97 69.48
CA LYS A 2 -54.37 23.14 69.62
C LYS A 2 -53.46 23.42 68.40
N LYS A 3 -52.87 24.63 68.45
CA LYS A 3 -51.55 25.09 67.96
C LYS A 3 -50.40 24.11 68.23
N GLN A 4 -49.34 24.15 67.39
CA GLN A 4 -47.90 24.23 67.73
C GLN A 4 -47.05 23.81 66.51
N THR A 5 -45.82 24.24 66.21
CA THR A 5 -44.96 25.41 66.47
C THR A 5 -43.78 25.25 65.49
N GLN A 6 -43.18 26.36 65.09
CA GLN A 6 -41.89 26.51 64.39
C GLN A 6 -40.80 25.49 64.81
N ASN A 7 -39.88 25.16 63.89
CA ASN A 7 -38.45 25.37 64.12
C ASN A 7 -37.64 25.41 62.82
N ILE A 8 -37.08 26.59 62.60
CA ILE A 8 -35.99 26.92 61.70
C ILE A 8 -34.71 26.37 62.33
N ILE A 9 -33.97 25.53 61.64
CA ILE A 9 -32.55 25.28 61.96
C ILE A 9 -31.76 25.53 60.68
N ALA A 10 -31.14 26.71 60.67
CA ALA A 10 -30.04 27.04 59.79
C ALA A 10 -28.84 26.17 60.18
N ILE A 11 -28.28 25.42 59.22
CA ILE A 11 -26.92 24.90 59.33
C ILE A 11 -26.10 25.56 58.22
N LEU A 12 -25.40 26.60 58.65
CA LEU A 12 -24.16 27.08 58.05
C LEU A 12 -23.17 25.92 58.05
N GLY A 13 -22.83 25.44 56.86
CA GLY A 13 -21.82 24.41 56.63
C GLY A 13 -21.02 24.76 55.39
N ILE A 14 -20.04 25.63 55.57
CA ILE A 14 -18.99 25.94 54.60
C ILE A 14 -18.26 24.63 54.27
N ILE A 15 -18.47 24.07 53.08
CA ILE A 15 -17.57 23.08 52.48
C ILE A 15 -16.78 23.79 51.39
N VAL A 16 -15.64 24.28 51.84
CA VAL A 16 -14.48 24.74 51.07
C VAL A 16 -13.84 23.52 50.41
N PHE A 17 -13.49 23.70 49.14
CA PHE A 17 -12.51 22.94 48.37
C PHE A 17 -12.82 21.49 48.01
N GLY A 18 -13.17 21.34 46.74
CA GLY A 18 -13.05 20.10 46.01
C GLY A 18 -13.34 20.37 44.55
N PHE A 19 -12.55 21.24 43.91
CA PHE A 19 -12.39 21.28 42.46
C PHE A 19 -11.84 19.90 42.07
N LEU A 20 -12.71 18.87 42.04
CA LEU A 20 -12.48 17.69 41.25
C LEU A 20 -12.60 18.18 39.83
N ALA A 21 -11.46 18.64 39.30
CA ALA A 21 -11.20 18.60 37.88
C ALA A 21 -11.50 17.17 37.46
N PHE A 22 -12.72 16.94 37.00
CA PHE A 22 -13.06 15.81 36.18
C PHE A 22 -12.27 16.06 34.91
N THR A 23 -11.01 15.63 34.93
CA THR A 23 -10.17 15.58 33.75
C THR A 23 -10.85 14.57 32.85
N TYR A 24 -11.70 15.07 31.96
CA TYR A 24 -12.08 14.33 30.78
C TYR A 24 -10.77 13.98 30.09
N THR A 25 -10.31 12.75 30.29
CA THR A 25 -9.31 12.14 29.43
C THR A 25 -10.01 11.99 28.08
N GLU A 26 -9.83 12.98 27.22
CA GLU A 26 -10.12 12.82 25.81
C GLU A 26 -9.29 11.62 25.34
N ASP A 27 -10.01 10.55 25.02
CA ASP A 27 -9.45 9.38 24.38
C ASP A 27 -8.89 9.86 23.05
N ARG A 28 -7.57 10.13 23.03
CA ARG A 28 -6.83 10.36 21.80
C ARG A 28 -6.76 9.01 21.11
N SER A 29 -7.82 8.68 20.38
CA SER A 29 -7.76 7.74 19.27
C SER A 29 -6.66 8.23 18.35
N ASP A 30 -5.52 7.57 18.44
CA ASP A 30 -4.34 7.71 17.62
C ASP A 30 -4.73 7.48 16.15
N VAL A 31 -5.03 8.58 15.43
CA VAL A 31 -5.26 8.57 13.98
C VAL A 31 -3.90 8.72 13.28
N GLY A 32 -2.99 7.80 13.54
CA GLY A 32 -1.81 7.62 12.71
C GLY A 32 -2.27 7.19 11.32
N GLY A 33 -2.08 8.05 10.32
CA GLY A 33 -2.33 7.74 8.92
C GLY A 33 -1.54 6.48 8.53
N ARG A 34 -2.25 5.38 8.31
CA ARG A 34 -1.62 4.10 7.98
C ARG A 34 -1.41 4.06 6.48
N VAL A 35 -0.15 4.18 6.05
CA VAL A 35 0.29 3.68 4.74
C VAL A 35 -0.10 2.20 4.69
N MET A 36 -1.07 1.87 3.83
CA MET A 36 -1.45 0.46 3.70
C MET A 36 -0.41 -0.24 2.83
N ALA A 37 0.21 -1.29 3.35
CA ALA A 37 1.11 -2.09 2.53
C ALA A 37 0.33 -2.76 1.37
N PRO A 38 0.98 -3.05 0.23
CA PRO A 38 0.38 -3.88 -0.81
C PRO A 38 -0.17 -5.19 -0.24
N VAL A 39 -1.30 -5.65 -0.76
CA VAL A 39 -1.97 -6.88 -0.30
C VAL A 39 -2.15 -7.84 -1.46
N ASP A 40 -1.85 -9.11 -1.21
CA ASP A 40 -2.08 -10.19 -2.17
C ASP A 40 -3.40 -10.90 -1.90
N LEU A 41 -4.21 -11.08 -2.94
CA LEU A 41 -5.40 -11.92 -2.95
C LEU A 41 -5.16 -13.15 -3.81
N VAL A 42 -5.31 -14.33 -3.21
CA VAL A 42 -5.22 -15.62 -3.90
C VAL A 42 -6.63 -16.12 -4.19
N LEU A 43 -7.04 -16.12 -5.45
CA LEU A 43 -8.42 -16.39 -5.87
C LEU A 43 -8.48 -17.55 -6.88
N GLY A 44 -9.40 -18.49 -6.66
CA GLY A 44 -9.81 -19.46 -7.68
C GLY A 44 -10.82 -18.86 -8.66
N VAL A 45 -11.06 -19.56 -9.78
CA VAL A 45 -12.09 -19.14 -10.74
C VAL A 45 -13.48 -19.17 -10.08
N GLY A 46 -14.17 -18.04 -10.14
CA GLY A 46 -15.47 -17.78 -9.52
C GLY A 46 -15.38 -17.19 -8.11
N ASP A 47 -14.18 -17.12 -7.51
CA ASP A 47 -14.00 -16.57 -6.17
C ASP A 47 -13.93 -15.04 -6.18
N SER A 48 -14.31 -14.45 -5.05
CA SER A 48 -14.13 -13.03 -4.74
C SER A 48 -13.31 -12.87 -3.46
N GLY A 49 -12.47 -11.84 -3.42
CA GLY A 49 -11.77 -11.39 -2.21
C GLY A 49 -11.81 -9.88 -2.09
N GLU A 50 -11.59 -9.38 -0.88
CA GLU A 50 -11.58 -7.94 -0.58
C GLU A 50 -10.25 -7.55 0.07
N ALA A 51 -9.65 -6.48 -0.43
CA ALA A 51 -8.45 -5.88 0.15
C ALA A 51 -8.47 -4.37 -0.07
N LEU A 52 -8.06 -3.61 0.96
CA LEU A 52 -7.96 -2.14 0.90
C LEU A 52 -9.28 -1.43 0.52
N GLY A 53 -10.44 -2.07 0.71
CA GLY A 53 -11.75 -1.55 0.29
C GLY A 53 -12.12 -1.84 -1.17
N LEU A 54 -11.27 -2.57 -1.89
CA LEU A 54 -11.52 -3.08 -3.23
C LEU A 54 -11.92 -4.55 -3.18
N THR A 55 -13.07 -4.89 -3.76
CA THR A 55 -13.45 -6.28 -4.06
C THR A 55 -12.94 -6.67 -5.45
N VAL A 56 -12.22 -7.79 -5.52
CA VAL A 56 -11.74 -8.40 -6.76
C VAL A 56 -12.44 -9.75 -6.93
N THR A 57 -13.07 -9.97 -8.08
CA THR A 57 -13.65 -11.27 -8.46
C THR A 57 -12.92 -11.81 -9.68
N PHE A 58 -12.43 -13.04 -9.59
CA PHE A 58 -11.80 -13.73 -10.72
C PHE A 58 -12.85 -14.55 -11.46
N ASN A 59 -13.48 -13.97 -12.49
CA ASN A 59 -14.64 -14.60 -13.14
C ASN A 59 -14.26 -15.84 -13.95
N ALA A 60 -13.21 -15.74 -14.75
CA ALA A 60 -12.78 -16.80 -15.66
C ALA A 60 -11.35 -16.60 -16.16
N LEU A 61 -10.68 -17.70 -16.48
CA LEU A 61 -9.52 -17.69 -17.36
C LEU A 61 -9.98 -17.55 -18.82
N VAL A 62 -9.47 -16.55 -19.53
CA VAL A 62 -9.77 -16.31 -20.95
C VAL A 62 -8.83 -17.13 -21.84
N ASN A 63 -7.52 -17.09 -21.54
CA ASN A 63 -6.52 -17.92 -22.19
C ASN A 63 -5.28 -18.06 -21.30
N ASP A 64 -4.48 -19.09 -21.60
CA ASP A 64 -3.18 -19.33 -20.99
C ASP A 64 -2.16 -19.64 -22.09
N TYR A 65 -1.22 -18.72 -22.29
CA TYR A 65 -0.10 -18.87 -23.23
C TYR A 65 1.24 -19.00 -22.52
N ARG A 66 1.23 -19.31 -21.21
CA ARG A 66 2.47 -19.57 -20.47
C ARG A 66 3.22 -20.72 -21.12
N CYS A 67 4.55 -20.59 -21.15
CA CYS A 67 5.40 -21.65 -21.65
C CYS A 67 5.27 -22.89 -20.73
N PRO A 68 4.94 -24.07 -21.26
CA PRO A 68 4.95 -25.28 -20.46
C PRO A 68 6.35 -25.55 -19.88
N VAL A 69 6.41 -25.99 -18.63
CA VAL A 69 7.69 -26.14 -17.89
C VAL A 69 8.55 -27.29 -18.42
N ASP A 70 7.97 -28.19 -19.22
CA ASP A 70 8.59 -29.36 -19.83
C ASP A 70 9.05 -29.13 -21.28
N VAL A 71 8.94 -27.90 -21.80
CA VAL A 71 9.39 -27.53 -23.15
C VAL A 71 10.29 -26.29 -23.11
N GLN A 72 10.88 -25.95 -24.26
CA GLN A 72 11.66 -24.73 -24.45
C GLN A 72 10.93 -23.83 -25.42
N CYS A 73 10.39 -22.71 -24.94
CA CYS A 73 9.75 -21.71 -25.78
C CYS A 73 10.77 -20.66 -26.26
N ILE A 74 10.56 -20.15 -27.46
CA ILE A 74 11.31 -18.99 -27.98
C ILE A 74 10.84 -17.71 -27.26
N GLU A 75 9.53 -17.63 -26.99
CA GLU A 75 8.88 -16.52 -26.31
C GLU A 75 7.82 -17.08 -25.35
N ALA A 76 7.82 -16.62 -24.10
CA ALA A 76 6.82 -16.99 -23.11
C ALA A 76 5.66 -16.01 -23.18
N GLY A 77 4.43 -16.53 -23.31
CA GLY A 77 3.23 -15.71 -23.24
C GLY A 77 2.71 -15.53 -21.82
N ALA A 78 1.60 -14.81 -21.71
CA ALA A 78 0.89 -14.53 -20.47
C ALA A 78 -0.43 -15.29 -20.36
N ILE A 79 -1.05 -15.22 -19.19
CA ILE A 79 -2.47 -15.53 -19.05
C ILE A 79 -3.29 -14.26 -19.29
N ASN A 80 -4.49 -14.44 -19.85
CA ASN A 80 -5.53 -13.43 -19.80
C ASN A 80 -6.65 -13.91 -18.89
N THR A 81 -7.03 -13.06 -17.95
CA THR A 81 -8.12 -13.29 -16.99
C THR A 81 -9.29 -12.38 -17.32
N ASN A 82 -10.50 -12.77 -16.96
CA ASN A 82 -11.65 -11.88 -16.86
C ASN A 82 -11.90 -11.62 -15.38
N ILE A 83 -11.84 -10.35 -14.99
CA ILE A 83 -11.98 -9.93 -13.59
C ILE A 83 -13.07 -8.87 -13.45
N THR A 84 -13.72 -8.86 -12.30
CA THR A 84 -14.60 -7.77 -11.87
C THR A 84 -13.98 -7.07 -10.67
N LEU A 85 -13.83 -5.75 -10.77
CA LEU A 85 -13.32 -4.88 -9.73
C LEU A 85 -14.46 -4.01 -9.22
N LYS A 86 -14.60 -3.90 -7.91
CA LYS A 86 -15.69 -3.15 -7.29
C LYS A 86 -15.24 -2.44 -6.02
N ASP A 87 -15.61 -1.17 -5.90
CA ASP A 87 -15.46 -0.37 -4.70
C ASP A 87 -16.77 0.38 -4.37
N SER A 88 -16.69 1.42 -3.54
CA SER A 88 -17.84 2.27 -3.20
C SER A 88 -18.31 3.18 -4.35
N GLU A 89 -17.45 3.47 -5.32
CA GLU A 89 -17.72 4.41 -6.41
C GLU A 89 -18.30 3.69 -7.64
N GLY A 90 -17.93 2.44 -7.87
CA GLY A 90 -18.46 1.68 -8.99
C GLY A 90 -17.95 0.25 -9.12
N GLU A 91 -18.26 -0.33 -10.27
CA GLU A 91 -17.90 -1.69 -10.64
C GLU A 91 -17.49 -1.73 -12.12
N VAL A 92 -16.40 -2.41 -12.44
CA VAL A 92 -15.95 -2.64 -13.81
C VAL A 92 -15.61 -4.11 -14.02
N THR A 93 -15.95 -4.64 -15.18
CA THR A 93 -15.52 -5.98 -15.61
C THR A 93 -14.63 -5.84 -16.84
N ALA A 94 -13.45 -6.44 -16.80
CA ALA A 94 -12.45 -6.31 -17.87
C ALA A 94 -11.62 -7.58 -18.03
N ASN A 95 -11.00 -7.71 -19.21
CA ASN A 95 -9.95 -8.70 -19.42
C ASN A 95 -8.60 -8.08 -19.04
N TYR A 96 -7.78 -8.84 -18.31
CA TYR A 96 -6.47 -8.40 -17.83
C TYR A 96 -5.39 -9.45 -18.06
N SER A 97 -4.26 -9.01 -18.63
CA SER A 97 -3.11 -9.86 -18.96
C SER A 97 -2.03 -9.79 -17.88
N SER A 98 -1.40 -10.92 -17.57
CA SER A 98 -0.35 -10.98 -16.54
C SER A 98 0.98 -10.32 -16.93
N ASP A 99 1.22 -10.07 -18.21
CA ASP A 99 2.39 -9.34 -18.74
C ASP A 99 2.09 -7.86 -19.06
N GLY A 100 0.87 -7.41 -18.78
CA GLY A 100 0.47 -6.02 -18.97
C GLY A 100 1.02 -5.09 -17.89
N VAL A 101 0.85 -3.78 -18.10
CA VAL A 101 0.98 -2.80 -17.01
C VAL A 101 -0.07 -3.07 -15.91
N PRO A 102 0.15 -2.66 -14.66
CA PRO A 102 -0.87 -2.77 -13.62
C PRO A 102 -2.21 -2.18 -14.08
N TYR A 103 -3.31 -2.89 -13.82
CA TYR A 103 -4.65 -2.40 -14.15
C TYR A 103 -5.05 -1.31 -13.16
N SER A 104 -5.36 -0.12 -13.66
CA SER A 104 -5.82 0.99 -12.82
C SER A 104 -7.34 1.04 -12.72
N PHE A 105 -7.85 1.12 -11.50
CA PHE A 105 -9.28 1.28 -11.22
C PHE A 105 -9.46 2.15 -9.97
N ASN A 106 -10.10 3.32 -10.08
CA ASN A 106 -10.41 4.21 -8.95
C ASN A 106 -9.26 4.43 -7.95
N GLY A 107 -8.05 4.65 -8.47
CA GLY A 107 -6.85 4.86 -7.65
C GLY A 107 -6.19 3.57 -7.15
N TYR A 108 -6.73 2.38 -7.43
CA TYR A 108 -6.04 1.11 -7.21
C TYR A 108 -5.16 0.73 -8.40
N GLU A 109 -4.06 0.03 -8.12
CA GLU A 109 -3.25 -0.69 -9.09
C GLU A 109 -3.31 -2.19 -8.79
N ILE A 110 -3.72 -2.97 -9.78
CA ILE A 110 -3.89 -4.42 -9.66
C ILE A 110 -2.93 -5.11 -10.63
N SER A 111 -2.11 -6.02 -10.13
CA SER A 111 -1.16 -6.82 -10.92
C SER A 111 -1.34 -8.31 -10.66
N ILE A 112 -1.02 -9.16 -11.65
CA ILE A 112 -0.95 -10.61 -11.44
C ILE A 112 0.50 -10.98 -11.11
N VAL A 113 0.73 -11.54 -9.93
CA VAL A 113 2.07 -11.91 -9.44
C VAL A 113 2.27 -13.42 -9.32
N GLY A 114 1.21 -14.21 -9.48
CA GLY A 114 1.29 -15.67 -9.42
C GLY A 114 0.12 -16.34 -10.12
N VAL A 115 0.38 -17.48 -10.75
CA VAL A 115 -0.63 -18.28 -11.45
C VAL A 115 -0.34 -19.76 -11.21
N SER A 116 -1.35 -20.51 -10.77
CA SER A 116 -1.30 -21.95 -10.53
C SER A 116 -2.48 -22.63 -11.24
N PRO A 117 -2.32 -23.87 -11.76
CA PRO A 117 -1.10 -24.69 -11.72
C PRO A 117 -0.06 -24.29 -12.79
N ASP A 118 1.12 -24.89 -12.73
CA ASP A 118 2.09 -24.86 -13.83
C ASP A 118 1.58 -25.61 -15.05
N VAL A 119 1.95 -25.12 -16.24
CA VAL A 119 1.57 -25.72 -17.51
C VAL A 119 2.55 -26.83 -17.90
N TYR A 120 2.02 -27.96 -18.39
CA TYR A 120 2.80 -29.06 -18.96
C TYR A 120 2.22 -29.44 -20.33
N SER A 121 3.08 -29.73 -21.30
CA SER A 121 2.71 -29.87 -22.72
C SER A 121 1.67 -30.96 -23.02
N GLU A 122 1.68 -32.05 -22.25
CA GLU A 122 0.76 -33.19 -22.42
C GLU A 122 -0.38 -33.21 -21.40
N LYS A 123 -0.49 -32.16 -20.56
CA LYS A 123 -1.46 -32.13 -19.46
C LYS A 123 -2.58 -31.14 -19.74
N PHE A 124 -3.79 -31.67 -19.86
CA PHE A 124 -4.98 -30.84 -19.81
C PHE A 124 -5.18 -30.27 -18.40
N ILE A 125 -5.37 -28.97 -18.31
CA ILE A 125 -5.73 -28.27 -17.08
C ILE A 125 -7.19 -27.84 -17.24
N ASP A 126 -8.02 -28.19 -16.26
CA ASP A 126 -9.40 -27.70 -16.21
C ASP A 126 -9.38 -26.17 -16.01
N PRO A 127 -10.00 -25.37 -16.90
CA PRO A 127 -10.03 -23.92 -16.77
C PRO A 127 -10.57 -23.42 -15.43
N THR A 128 -11.41 -24.19 -14.72
CA THR A 128 -11.94 -23.79 -13.40
C THR A 128 -11.00 -24.13 -12.24
N SER A 129 -9.89 -24.83 -12.49
CA SER A 129 -8.92 -25.22 -11.46
C SER A 129 -7.82 -24.17 -11.24
N TYR A 130 -7.84 -23.08 -12.01
CA TYR A 130 -6.85 -22.02 -11.92
C TYR A 130 -6.99 -21.22 -10.63
N VAL A 131 -5.84 -20.86 -10.07
CA VAL A 131 -5.71 -19.96 -8.93
C VAL A 131 -4.74 -18.85 -9.32
N VAL A 132 -5.15 -17.61 -9.13
CA VAL A 132 -4.36 -16.41 -9.47
C VAL A 132 -4.11 -15.60 -8.22
N THR A 133 -2.87 -15.11 -8.08
CA THR A 133 -2.48 -14.18 -7.02
C THR A 133 -2.47 -12.76 -7.59
N PHE A 134 -3.40 -11.94 -7.11
CA PHE A 134 -3.52 -10.53 -7.46
C PHE A 134 -2.84 -9.68 -6.38
N ASN A 135 -1.84 -8.89 -6.77
CA ASN A 135 -1.24 -7.88 -5.90
C ASN A 135 -2.02 -6.56 -6.07
N ILE A 136 -2.45 -5.98 -4.95
CA ILE A 136 -3.27 -4.77 -4.93
C ILE A 136 -2.53 -3.67 -4.17
N LYS A 137 -2.43 -2.51 -4.82
CA LYS A 137 -1.97 -1.25 -4.22
C LYS A 137 -3.07 -0.21 -4.35
N SER A 138 -3.18 0.72 -3.41
CA SER A 138 -4.11 1.86 -3.53
C SER A 138 -3.33 3.18 -3.56
N ALA A 139 -3.83 4.20 -4.24
CA ALA A 139 -3.22 5.54 -4.21
C ALA A 139 -3.39 6.19 -2.82
N ALA A 140 -4.39 5.75 -2.05
CA ALA A 140 -4.54 6.12 -0.64
C ALA A 140 -3.41 5.55 0.25
N THR A 141 -2.60 4.61 -0.25
CA THR A 141 -1.33 4.25 0.41
C THR A 141 -0.36 5.43 0.51
N GLY A 142 -0.58 6.52 -0.24
CA GLY A 142 0.16 7.78 -0.11
C GLY A 142 -0.62 8.97 0.47
N VAL A 143 -1.89 8.81 0.85
CA VAL A 143 -2.70 9.91 1.39
C VAL A 143 -2.74 9.82 2.92
N VAL A 144 -1.86 10.57 3.56
CA VAL A 144 -1.94 10.91 4.98
C VAL A 144 -3.14 11.82 5.24
N ASP A 145 -4.33 11.26 5.26
CA ASP A 145 -5.49 11.93 5.86
C ASP A 145 -5.35 11.88 7.38
N ASN A 146 -4.52 12.76 7.93
CA ASN A 146 -4.63 13.15 9.34
C ASN A 146 -5.54 14.38 9.42
N PRO A 147 -6.85 14.23 9.71
CA PRO A 147 -7.76 15.36 9.87
C PRO A 147 -7.47 16.21 11.10
N ASP A 148 -6.58 15.76 12.00
CA ASP A 148 -6.03 16.54 13.12
C ASP A 148 -4.65 17.14 12.83
N TYR A 149 -4.15 17.03 11.59
CA TYR A 149 -3.02 17.83 11.13
C TYR A 149 -3.51 19.24 10.75
N SER A 150 -3.91 20.00 11.76
CA SER A 150 -3.85 21.47 11.72
C SER A 150 -2.41 21.97 11.91
N GLY A 151 -1.41 21.12 11.60
CA GLY A 151 -0.04 21.52 11.44
C GLY A 151 0.01 22.43 10.23
N ALA A 152 0.25 23.70 10.49
CA ALA A 152 0.74 24.62 9.48
C ALA A 152 1.70 23.88 8.52
N ALA A 153 1.61 24.18 7.23
CA ALA A 153 2.66 23.92 6.26
C ALA A 153 3.97 24.56 6.76
N GLY A 154 4.66 23.86 7.66
CA GLY A 154 5.53 24.49 8.65
C GLY A 154 6.18 23.49 9.61
N GLY A 155 6.23 22.20 9.25
CA GLY A 155 7.45 21.47 9.55
C GLY A 155 8.53 22.14 8.71
N THR A 156 9.38 22.94 9.33
CA THR A 156 10.55 23.48 8.64
C THR A 156 11.40 22.28 8.26
N VAL A 157 11.20 21.75 7.06
CA VAL A 157 12.34 21.28 6.26
C VAL A 157 13.35 22.42 6.40
N PRO A 158 14.52 22.18 7.02
CA PRO A 158 15.57 23.18 6.98
C PRO A 158 15.71 23.54 5.51
N THR A 159 15.42 24.79 5.17
CA THR A 159 15.47 25.28 3.79
C THR A 159 16.87 24.96 3.26
N GLY A 160 17.01 23.85 2.51
CA GLY A 160 18.32 23.27 2.17
C GLY A 160 18.43 21.74 2.18
N GLU A 161 17.51 20.98 2.79
CA GLU A 161 17.56 19.51 2.75
C GLU A 161 16.77 18.92 1.57
N ASN A 162 17.41 18.05 0.78
CA ASN A 162 16.76 17.36 -0.33
C ASN A 162 15.83 16.22 0.17
N PRO A 163 14.85 15.75 -0.63
CA PRO A 163 13.91 14.71 -0.22
C PRO A 163 14.57 13.41 0.26
N CYS A 164 15.73 13.06 -0.27
CA CYS A 164 16.47 11.86 0.12
C CYS A 164 17.01 11.93 1.55
N SER A 165 17.61 13.06 1.92
CA SER A 165 18.10 13.28 3.29
C SER A 165 16.96 13.29 4.31
N ALA A 166 15.77 13.74 3.91
CA ALA A 166 14.59 13.80 4.78
C ALA A 166 14.11 12.41 5.24
N VAL A 167 14.38 11.36 4.46
CA VAL A 167 14.06 9.96 4.80
C VAL A 167 15.27 9.17 5.32
N GLY A 168 16.37 9.85 5.67
CA GLY A 168 17.58 9.22 6.19
C GLY A 168 18.50 8.62 5.12
N GLY A 169 18.24 8.89 3.85
CA GLY A 169 19.09 8.49 2.73
C GLY A 169 20.30 9.41 2.52
N THR A 170 21.17 9.00 1.60
CA THR A 170 22.29 9.81 1.09
C THR A 170 22.04 10.16 -0.37
N TRP A 171 21.95 11.46 -0.67
CA TRP A 171 21.73 11.94 -2.03
C TRP A 171 23.02 11.94 -2.86
N ASP A 172 22.97 11.36 -4.04
CA ASP A 172 24.01 11.45 -5.07
C ASP A 172 23.61 12.49 -6.13
N GLU A 173 24.16 13.69 -6.01
CA GLU A 173 23.90 14.80 -6.92
C GLU A 173 24.30 14.51 -8.37
N MET A 174 25.32 13.67 -8.61
CA MET A 174 25.82 13.43 -9.96
C MET A 174 24.88 12.54 -10.77
N ASN A 175 24.21 11.62 -10.09
CA ASN A 175 23.37 10.60 -10.72
C ASN A 175 21.87 10.79 -10.45
N SER A 176 21.50 11.78 -9.62
CA SER A 176 20.11 12.00 -9.17
C SER A 176 19.52 10.74 -8.54
N GLU A 177 20.32 10.12 -7.66
CA GLU A 177 19.96 8.89 -6.95
C GLU A 177 19.90 9.15 -5.44
N CYS A 178 18.97 8.49 -4.76
CA CYS A 178 18.93 8.41 -3.31
C CYS A 178 19.37 7.01 -2.84
N LEU A 179 20.41 6.97 -2.01
CA LEU A 179 21.03 5.75 -1.53
C LEU A 179 20.64 5.46 -0.08
N GLY A 180 20.62 4.17 0.29
CA GLY A 180 20.38 3.76 1.67
C GLY A 180 18.94 3.89 2.14
N VAL A 181 17.99 3.99 1.21
CA VAL A 181 16.55 4.01 1.46
C VAL A 181 15.92 2.71 0.97
N ASP A 182 14.83 2.29 1.60
CA ASP A 182 14.04 1.15 1.15
C ASP A 182 13.01 1.54 0.07
N ALA A 183 12.30 0.54 -0.44
CA ALA A 183 11.31 0.73 -1.50
C ALA A 183 10.18 1.70 -1.11
N ASN A 184 9.74 1.68 0.15
CA ASN A 184 8.65 2.53 0.62
C ASN A 184 9.12 3.97 0.72
N MET A 185 10.27 4.19 1.38
CA MET A 185 10.89 5.52 1.49
C MET A 185 11.15 6.13 0.12
N CYS A 186 11.62 5.34 -0.85
CA CYS A 186 11.83 5.80 -2.21
C CYS A 186 10.55 6.28 -2.90
N GLN A 187 9.46 5.51 -2.75
CA GLN A 187 8.16 5.85 -3.32
C GLN A 187 7.54 7.07 -2.62
N GLU A 188 7.70 7.21 -1.30
CA GLU A 188 7.24 8.36 -0.51
C GLU A 188 7.82 9.68 -1.00
N ILE A 189 9.07 9.68 -1.44
CA ILE A 189 9.75 10.87 -1.97
C ILE A 189 9.59 11.03 -3.49
N GLY A 190 8.76 10.19 -4.14
CA GLY A 190 8.44 10.27 -5.57
C GLY A 190 9.50 9.68 -6.50
N GLY A 191 10.39 8.82 -6.00
CA GLY A 191 11.40 8.13 -6.78
C GLY A 191 10.94 6.76 -7.31
N PHE A 192 11.77 6.15 -8.16
CA PHE A 192 11.62 4.80 -8.69
C PHE A 192 12.63 3.87 -8.02
N PHE A 193 12.16 2.88 -7.25
CA PHE A 193 13.03 1.95 -6.54
C PHE A 193 13.55 0.85 -7.46
N ASN A 194 14.86 0.69 -7.50
CA ASN A 194 15.55 -0.38 -8.20
C ASN A 194 16.26 -1.27 -7.17
N GLU A 195 15.67 -2.43 -6.92
CA GLU A 195 16.14 -3.38 -5.90
C GLU A 195 17.47 -4.05 -6.27
N CYS A 196 17.86 -4.01 -7.54
CA CYS A 196 19.08 -4.65 -8.03
C CYS A 196 19.73 -3.86 -9.18
N ALA A 197 20.18 -2.65 -8.89
CA ALA A 197 20.98 -1.89 -9.84
C ALA A 197 22.43 -2.38 -9.87
N SER A 198 23.08 -2.25 -11.03
CA SER A 198 24.49 -2.62 -11.19
C SER A 198 25.39 -1.76 -10.30
N ALA A 199 26.40 -2.38 -9.68
CA ALA A 199 27.42 -1.67 -8.90
C ALA A 199 28.22 -0.65 -9.73
N CYS A 200 28.25 -0.78 -11.06
CA CYS A 200 28.94 0.14 -11.97
C CYS A 200 28.02 1.05 -12.78
N ARG A 201 26.72 1.12 -12.48
CA ARG A 201 25.76 1.86 -13.34
C ARG A 201 26.15 3.33 -13.58
N ASN A 202 26.92 3.92 -12.65
CA ASN A 202 27.39 5.30 -12.71
C ASN A 202 28.80 5.46 -13.32
N ASP A 203 29.45 4.38 -13.76
CA ASP A 203 30.77 4.40 -14.41
C ASP A 203 30.69 3.82 -15.84
N LYS A 204 30.79 4.70 -16.83
CA LYS A 204 30.75 4.34 -18.26
C LYS A 204 32.02 3.65 -18.75
N ASN A 205 33.11 3.70 -17.98
CA ASN A 205 34.39 3.09 -18.33
C ASN A 205 34.65 1.81 -17.53
N ALA A 206 33.68 1.34 -16.73
CA ALA A 206 33.85 0.13 -15.95
C ALA A 206 33.97 -1.10 -16.88
N GLU A 207 35.14 -1.73 -16.86
CA GLU A 207 35.39 -2.98 -17.58
C GLU A 207 34.93 -4.22 -16.79
N VAL A 208 34.86 -4.10 -15.45
CA VAL A 208 34.50 -5.19 -14.54
C VAL A 208 33.60 -4.65 -13.43
N CYS A 209 32.52 -5.39 -13.16
CA CYS A 209 31.54 -5.09 -12.11
C CYS A 209 31.33 -6.29 -11.22
N THR A 210 31.10 -6.05 -9.93
CA THR A 210 30.65 -7.13 -9.05
C THR A 210 29.20 -7.47 -9.38
N MET A 211 28.85 -8.76 -9.32
CA MET A 211 27.47 -9.24 -9.52
C MET A 211 26.59 -9.00 -8.29
N GLN A 212 26.86 -7.92 -7.55
CA GLN A 212 26.13 -7.55 -6.34
C GLN A 212 25.04 -6.55 -6.70
N CYS A 213 23.82 -6.80 -6.21
CA CYS A 213 22.74 -5.84 -6.29
C CYS A 213 23.03 -4.63 -5.40
N VAL A 214 22.94 -3.44 -5.96
CA VAL A 214 22.94 -2.18 -5.21
C VAL A 214 21.53 -1.63 -5.26
N GLN A 215 20.88 -1.52 -4.10
CA GLN A 215 19.57 -0.91 -3.98
C GLN A 215 19.69 0.60 -4.15
N VAL A 216 18.86 1.16 -5.03
CA VAL A 216 18.84 2.60 -5.31
C VAL A 216 17.43 3.12 -5.54
N CYS A 217 17.27 4.41 -5.30
CA CYS A 217 16.07 5.15 -5.63
C CYS A 217 16.39 6.22 -6.68
N GLU A 218 15.84 6.08 -7.88
CA GLU A 218 16.15 6.92 -9.05
C GLU A 218 15.08 8.01 -9.26
N PHE A 219 15.49 9.19 -9.71
CA PHE A 219 14.59 10.31 -10.03
C PHE A 219 14.75 10.70 -11.50
N LYS A 220 13.63 10.88 -12.21
CA LYS A 220 13.59 11.28 -13.63
C LYS A 220 13.38 12.79 -13.80
#